data_AF-A0A7I8CYE5-F1
#
_entry.id   AF-A0A7I8CYE5-F1
#
_cell.length_a   1.000
_cell.length_b   1.000
_cell.length_c   1.000
_cell.angle_alpha   90.00
_cell.angle_beta   90.00
_cell.angle_gamma   90.00
#
_symmetry.space_group_name_H-M   'P 1'
#
loop_
_entity.id
_entity.type
_entity.pdbx_description
1 polymer ?
#
loop_
_entity_poly.entity_id
_entity_poly.type
_entity_poly.pdbx_seq_one_letter_code
_entity_poly.pdbx_strand_id
1 'polypeptide(L)'
;MAFLVACAYLPIRAFAQQPPSDIDLRAAYCIPIVNQQVAVYQNALSSPGRPLPPQLEQTIKNMAADAQDRADHLKRYLLPRMADLDATALLAAAEQGKQDLQRGEQDVIQCMTSCQNDTNPAACTSSCSTDTLARVRRCTKLDWLP
;
A
#
# COMPACT_ATOMS: atom_id res chain seq x y z
N MET A 1 -0.81 -33.93 -56.27
CA MET A 1 0.11 -33.32 -55.30
C MET A 1 -0.68 -32.99 -54.05
N ALA A 2 -0.40 -33.65 -52.93
CA ALA A 2 -1.09 -33.44 -51.65
C ALA A 2 -0.04 -33.05 -50.61
N PHE A 3 -0.10 -31.82 -50.12
CA PHE A 3 0.70 -31.37 -48.97
C PHE A 3 -0.18 -31.43 -47.73
N LEU A 4 0.01 -32.45 -46.90
CA LEU A 4 -0.55 -32.51 -45.55
C LEU A 4 0.39 -31.75 -44.62
N VAL A 5 -0.04 -30.54 -44.21
CA VAL A 5 0.64 -29.77 -43.17
C VAL A 5 0.18 -30.32 -41.82
N ALA A 6 1.05 -31.07 -41.15
CA ALA A 6 0.84 -31.52 -39.78
C ALA A 6 1.06 -30.32 -38.83
N CYS A 7 -0.03 -29.72 -38.36
CA CYS A 7 0.02 -28.79 -37.22
C CYS A 7 0.41 -29.59 -35.97
N ALA A 8 1.67 -29.49 -35.56
CA ALA A 8 2.12 -29.95 -34.26
C ALA A 8 1.48 -29.07 -33.18
N TYR A 9 0.44 -29.58 -32.52
CA TYR A 9 -0.11 -28.99 -31.31
C TYR A 9 0.90 -29.20 -30.18
N LEU A 10 1.74 -28.20 -29.94
CA LEU A 10 2.48 -28.12 -28.69
C LEU A 10 1.45 -27.93 -27.57
N PRO A 11 1.43 -28.79 -26.53
CA PRO A 11 0.56 -28.56 -25.39
C PRO A 11 1.06 -27.30 -24.69
N ILE A 12 0.29 -26.21 -24.81
CA ILE A 12 0.45 -25.06 -23.94
C ILE A 12 0.13 -25.58 -22.54
N ARG A 13 1.18 -25.91 -21.77
CA ARG A 13 1.05 -26.01 -20.33
C ARG A 13 0.73 -24.60 -19.87
N ALA A 14 -0.55 -24.30 -19.73
CA ALA A 14 -0.97 -23.21 -18.86
C ALA A 14 -0.40 -23.56 -17.49
N PHE A 15 0.70 -22.90 -17.11
CA PHE A 15 1.12 -22.91 -15.72
C PHE A 15 -0.04 -22.30 -14.96
N ALA A 16 -0.83 -23.14 -14.29
CA ALA A 16 -1.87 -22.69 -13.40
C ALA A 16 -1.14 -21.90 -12.30
N GLN A 17 -1.24 -20.58 -12.36
CA GLN A 17 -0.68 -19.70 -11.35
C GLN A 17 -1.28 -20.10 -10.00
N GLN A 18 -0.43 -20.20 -8.98
CA GLN A 18 -0.87 -20.56 -7.65
C GLN A 18 -1.74 -19.42 -7.10
N PRO A 19 -2.88 -19.74 -6.46
CA PRO A 19 -3.68 -18.72 -5.81
C PRO A 19 -2.85 -18.04 -4.70
N PRO A 20 -2.82 -16.70 -4.64
CA PRO A 20 -2.15 -15.98 -3.55
C PRO A 20 -2.76 -16.34 -2.20
N SER A 21 -1.93 -16.43 -1.17
CA SER A 21 -2.42 -16.51 0.21
C SER A 21 -2.99 -15.17 0.69
N ASP A 22 -3.70 -15.17 1.81
CA ASP A 22 -4.18 -13.93 2.45
C ASP A 22 -3.03 -12.97 2.78
N ILE A 23 -1.84 -13.50 3.10
CA ILE A 23 -0.64 -12.70 3.37
C ILE A 23 -0.15 -12.05 2.07
N ASP A 24 -0.16 -12.78 0.95
CA ASP A 24 0.23 -12.24 -0.36
C ASP A 24 -0.74 -11.14 -0.83
N LEU A 25 -2.04 -11.37 -0.68
CA LEU A 25 -3.08 -10.37 -0.99
C LEU A 25 -2.95 -9.14 -0.09
N ARG A 26 -2.73 -9.32 1.21
CA ARG A 26 -2.52 -8.21 2.15
C ARG A 26 -1.24 -7.44 1.85
N ALA A 27 -0.16 -8.12 1.47
CA ALA A 27 1.06 -7.48 1.04
C ALA A 27 0.84 -6.64 -0.23
N ALA A 28 0.17 -7.21 -1.24
CA ALA A 28 -0.19 -6.50 -2.46
C ALA A 28 -1.07 -5.27 -2.19
N TYR A 29 -2.07 -5.41 -1.32
CA TYR A 29 -2.92 -4.31 -0.85
C TYR A 29 -2.12 -3.18 -0.18
N CYS A 30 -1.16 -3.52 0.69
CA CYS A 30 -0.42 -2.54 1.47
C CYS A 30 0.69 -1.82 0.70
N ILE A 31 1.25 -2.40 -0.38
CA ILE A 31 2.32 -1.78 -1.17
C ILE A 31 1.98 -0.34 -1.64
N PRO A 32 0.87 -0.09 -2.36
CA PRO A 32 0.56 1.28 -2.81
C PRO A 32 0.32 2.25 -1.66
N ILE A 33 -0.28 1.79 -0.56
CA ILE A 33 -0.52 2.61 0.64
C ILE A 33 0.79 3.06 1.27
N VAL A 34 1.72 2.13 1.50
CA VAL A 34 3.01 2.46 2.12
C VAL A 34 3.89 3.29 1.18
N ASN A 35 3.87 3.01 -0.13
CA ASN A 35 4.57 3.86 -1.10
C ASN A 35 4.05 5.30 -1.09
N GLN A 36 2.74 5.51 -0.94
CA GLN A 36 2.19 6.86 -0.79
C GLN A 36 2.66 7.52 0.51
N GLN A 37 2.74 6.79 1.62
CA GLN A 37 3.29 7.33 2.87
C GLN A 37 4.72 7.82 2.70
N VAL A 38 5.57 7.03 2.03
CA VAL A 38 6.94 7.42 1.68
C VAL A 38 6.93 8.73 0.88
N ALA A 39 6.12 8.81 -0.18
CA ALA A 39 6.03 9.99 -1.02
C ALA A 39 5.57 11.24 -0.23
N VAL A 40 4.57 11.10 0.64
CA VAL A 40 4.06 12.20 1.48
C VAL A 40 5.16 12.74 2.41
N TYR A 41 5.90 11.86 3.10
CA TYR A 41 6.95 12.31 4.02
C TYR A 41 8.15 12.90 3.28
N GLN A 42 8.54 12.32 2.15
CA GLN A 42 9.60 12.89 1.31
C GLN A 42 9.22 14.26 0.77
N ASN A 43 8.00 14.43 0.27
CA ASN A 43 7.48 15.71 -0.20
C ASN A 43 7.43 16.75 0.93
N ALA A 44 7.08 16.36 2.15
CA ALA A 44 7.07 17.26 3.30
C ALA A 44 8.49 17.76 3.65
N LEU A 45 9.52 16.93 3.48
CA LEU A 45 10.92 17.30 3.71
C LEU A 45 11.52 18.12 2.57
N SER A 46 11.07 17.93 1.33
CA SER A 46 11.58 18.63 0.14
C SER A 46 10.77 19.88 -0.24
N SER A 47 9.64 20.15 0.42
CA SER A 47 8.74 21.24 0.05
C SER A 47 9.43 22.59 0.19
N PRO A 48 9.48 23.41 -0.88
CA PRO A 48 10.04 24.76 -0.81
C PRO A 48 9.11 25.63 0.05
N GLY A 49 9.52 25.90 1.28
CA GLY A 49 8.74 26.64 2.27
C GLY A 49 9.57 27.12 3.44
N ARG A 50 8.91 27.59 4.51
CA ARG A 50 9.62 27.88 5.76
C ARG A 50 10.26 26.59 6.28
N PRO A 51 11.52 26.65 6.74
CA PRO A 51 12.16 25.48 7.33
C PRO A 51 11.30 24.95 8.48
N LEU A 52 11.13 23.64 8.52
CA LEU A 52 10.40 22.96 9.58
C LEU A 52 11.14 23.19 10.91
N PRO A 53 10.43 23.33 12.04
CA PRO A 53 11.06 23.27 13.35
C PRO A 53 11.90 21.98 13.46
N PRO A 54 13.13 22.01 14.03
CA PRO A 54 14.04 20.86 14.01
C PRO A 54 13.43 19.56 14.56
N GLN A 55 12.58 19.66 15.58
CA GLN A 55 11.88 18.50 16.16
C GLN A 55 10.84 17.91 15.20
N LEU A 56 10.11 18.76 14.47
CA LEU A 56 9.14 18.32 13.48
C LEU A 56 9.86 17.71 12.26
N GLU A 57 10.96 18.32 11.82
CA GLU A 57 11.79 17.79 10.75
C GLU A 57 12.32 16.39 11.10
N GLN A 58 12.89 16.23 12.31
CA GLN A 58 13.39 14.93 12.76
C GLN A 58 12.27 13.89 12.88
N THR A 59 11.08 14.30 13.33
CA THR A 59 9.90 13.41 13.39
C THR A 59 9.53 12.92 12.00
N ILE A 60 9.44 13.81 11.00
CA ILE A 60 9.10 13.44 9.63
C ILE A 60 10.20 12.56 9.01
N LYS A 61 11.49 12.84 9.29
CA LYS A 61 12.60 11.95 8.86
C LYS A 61 12.44 10.53 9.39
N ASN A 62 12.11 10.38 10.67
CA ASN A 62 11.88 9.06 11.27
C ASN A 62 10.68 8.38 10.62
N MET A 63 9.56 9.09 10.42
CA MET A 63 8.39 8.55 9.74
C MET A 63 8.67 8.12 8.29
N ALA A 64 9.50 8.88 7.57
CA ALA A 64 9.92 8.55 6.21
C ALA A 64 10.78 7.28 6.18
N ALA A 65 11.74 7.16 7.11
CA ALA A 65 12.57 5.96 7.25
C ALA A 65 11.70 4.73 7.59
N ASP A 66 10.80 4.85 8.58
CA ASP A 66 9.91 3.75 8.96
C ASP A 66 8.99 3.33 7.80
N ALA A 67 8.50 4.29 6.99
CA ALA A 67 7.68 3.99 5.82
C ALA A 67 8.49 3.29 4.72
N GLN A 68 9.74 3.71 4.50
CA GLN A 68 10.64 3.10 3.53
C GLN A 68 10.95 1.65 3.94
N ASP A 69 11.28 1.41 5.21
CA ASP A 69 11.55 0.07 5.74
C ASP A 69 10.35 -0.87 5.55
N ARG A 70 9.13 -0.37 5.78
CA ARG A 70 7.89 -1.12 5.51
C ARG A 70 7.73 -1.43 4.02
N ALA A 71 7.99 -0.46 3.14
CA ALA A 71 7.90 -0.66 1.70
C ALA A 71 8.88 -1.74 1.23
N ASP A 72 10.10 -1.72 1.76
CA ASP A 72 11.14 -2.67 1.40
C ASP A 72 10.88 -4.06 1.99
N HIS A 73 10.31 -4.19 3.19
CA HIS A 73 9.87 -5.47 3.74
C HIS A 73 8.76 -6.10 2.88
N LEU A 74 7.74 -5.33 2.49
CA LEU A 74 6.67 -5.78 1.60
C LEU A 74 7.21 -6.25 0.24
N LYS A 75 8.14 -5.48 -0.36
CA LYS A 75 8.76 -5.84 -1.64
C LYS A 75 9.61 -7.10 -1.54
N ARG A 76 10.45 -7.21 -0.50
CA ARG A 76 11.28 -8.41 -0.26
C ARG A 76 10.43 -9.66 -0.11
N TYR A 77 9.26 -9.55 0.53
CA TYR A 77 8.33 -10.66 0.67
C TYR A 77 7.65 -11.03 -0.65
N LEU A 78 7.05 -10.05 -1.35
CA LEU A 78 6.14 -10.35 -2.45
C LEU A 78 6.85 -10.55 -3.79
N LEU A 79 7.85 -9.73 -4.12
CA LEU A 79 8.46 -9.72 -5.46
C LEU A 79 8.99 -11.09 -5.91
N PRO A 80 9.70 -11.87 -5.07
CA PRO A 80 10.21 -13.18 -5.48
C PRO A 80 9.11 -14.19 -5.80
N ARG A 81 7.89 -13.98 -5.28
CA ARG A 81 6.75 -14.90 -5.42
C ARG A 81 5.86 -14.58 -6.61
N MET A 82 5.93 -13.36 -7.13
CA MET A 82 5.01 -12.88 -8.16
C MET A 82 5.02 -13.70 -9.46
N ALA A 83 6.14 -14.37 -9.78
CA ALA A 83 6.24 -15.20 -10.97
C ALA A 83 5.32 -16.43 -10.94
N ASP A 84 5.06 -16.94 -9.73
CA ASP A 84 4.32 -18.20 -9.52
C ASP A 84 2.87 -17.96 -9.11
N LEU A 85 2.53 -16.75 -8.65
CA LEU A 85 1.21 -16.39 -8.12
C LEU A 85 0.26 -15.84 -9.19
N ASP A 86 -1.05 -15.94 -8.95
CA ASP A 86 -2.06 -15.30 -9.80
C ASP A 86 -1.91 -13.77 -9.75
N ALA A 87 -1.34 -13.24 -10.82
CA ALA A 87 -1.07 -11.81 -10.96
C ALA A 87 -2.35 -10.97 -10.97
N THR A 88 -3.48 -11.55 -11.42
CA THR A 88 -4.78 -10.86 -11.46
C THR A 88 -5.29 -10.60 -10.05
N ALA A 89 -5.21 -11.59 -9.18
CA ALA A 89 -5.63 -11.45 -7.79
C ALA A 89 -4.73 -10.46 -7.01
N LEU A 90 -3.42 -10.51 -7.23
CA LEU A 90 -2.48 -9.53 -6.65
C LEU A 90 -2.76 -8.11 -7.15
N LEU A 91 -3.01 -7.93 -8.45
CA LEU A 91 -3.33 -6.63 -9.03
C LEU A 91 -4.65 -6.09 -8.48
N ALA A 92 -5.67 -6.93 -8.34
CA ALA A 92 -6.94 -6.54 -7.76
C ALA A 92 -6.79 -6.06 -6.31
N ALA A 93 -6.00 -6.77 -5.50
CA ALA A 93 -5.71 -6.37 -4.12
C ALA A 93 -4.94 -5.03 -4.06
N ALA A 94 -3.94 -4.84 -4.92
CA ALA A 94 -3.22 -3.57 -5.01
C ALA A 94 -4.14 -2.41 -5.45
N GLU A 95 -5.03 -2.66 -6.41
CA GLU A 95 -5.98 -1.63 -6.87
C GLU A 95 -6.98 -1.26 -5.77
N GLN A 96 -7.48 -2.24 -5.02
CA GLN A 96 -8.28 -1.98 -3.83
C GLN A 96 -7.53 -1.13 -2.80
N GLY A 97 -6.23 -1.38 -2.60
CA GLY A 97 -5.38 -0.56 -1.74
C GLY A 97 -5.30 0.91 -2.18
N LYS A 98 -5.21 1.16 -3.49
CA LYS A 98 -5.23 2.54 -4.03
C LYS A 98 -6.58 3.22 -3.84
N GLN A 99 -7.67 2.49 -4.06
CA GLN A 99 -9.03 3.03 -3.89
C GLN A 99 -9.31 3.39 -2.42
N ASP A 100 -8.90 2.51 -1.50
CA ASP A 100 -9.00 2.76 -0.06
C ASP A 100 -8.10 3.91 0.39
N LEU A 101 -6.92 4.07 -0.21
CA LEU A 101 -6.06 5.22 0.04
C LEU A 101 -6.77 6.53 -0.35
N GLN A 102 -7.32 6.61 -1.57
CA GLN A 102 -8.04 7.80 -2.05
C GLN A 102 -9.25 8.14 -1.18
N ARG A 103 -10.03 7.13 -0.80
CA ARG A 103 -11.18 7.32 0.09
C ARG A 103 -10.73 7.68 1.51
N GLY A 104 -9.64 7.08 1.98
CA GLY A 104 -9.04 7.38 3.27
C GLY A 104 -8.61 8.84 3.41
N GLU A 105 -8.10 9.46 2.34
CA GLU A 105 -7.79 10.90 2.32
C GLU A 105 -9.04 11.75 2.59
N GLN A 106 -10.17 11.40 1.96
CA GLN A 106 -11.46 12.07 2.21
C GLN A 106 -11.92 11.87 3.65
N ASP A 107 -11.79 10.65 4.17
CA ASP A 107 -12.14 10.33 5.55
C ASP A 107 -11.27 11.14 6.54
N VAL A 108 -9.97 11.32 6.29
CA VAL A 108 -9.10 12.18 7.11
C VAL A 108 -9.58 13.63 7.10
N ILE A 109 -9.91 14.19 5.93
CA ILE A 109 -10.42 15.57 5.81
C ILE A 109 -11.72 15.72 6.59
N GLN A 110 -12.63 14.75 6.47
CA GLN A 110 -13.88 14.76 7.21
C GLN A 110 -13.63 14.70 8.72
N CYS A 111 -12.74 13.80 9.18
CA CYS A 111 -12.33 13.72 10.57
C CYS A 111 -11.79 15.05 11.09
N MET A 112 -10.86 15.68 10.37
CA MET A 112 -10.28 16.97 10.75
C MET A 112 -11.36 18.06 10.84
N THR A 113 -12.28 18.09 9.89
CA THR A 113 -13.39 19.06 9.85
C THR A 113 -14.34 18.86 11.03
N SER A 114 -14.72 17.63 11.33
CA SER A 114 -15.60 17.31 12.46
C SER A 114 -14.94 17.61 13.81
N CYS A 115 -13.63 17.44 13.91
CA CYS A 115 -12.85 17.66 15.13
C CYS A 115 -12.38 19.11 15.32
N GLN A 116 -12.61 20.02 14.36
CA GLN A 116 -11.98 21.35 14.37
C GLN A 116 -12.35 22.20 15.60
N ASN A 117 -13.55 22.00 16.15
CA ASN A 117 -14.07 22.73 17.31
C ASN A 117 -14.04 21.88 18.59
N ASP A 118 -13.41 20.71 18.56
CA ASP A 118 -13.26 19.88 19.74
C ASP A 118 -12.32 20.55 20.75
N THR A 119 -12.54 20.29 22.04
CA THR A 119 -11.65 20.74 23.12
C THR A 119 -10.23 20.21 23.00
N ASN A 120 -10.05 19.07 22.31
CA ASN A 120 -8.77 18.47 21.95
C ASN A 120 -8.82 17.92 20.52
N PRO A 121 -8.60 18.78 19.50
CA PRO A 121 -8.70 18.39 18.09
C PRO A 121 -7.73 17.27 17.70
N ALA A 122 -6.55 17.21 18.33
CA ALA A 122 -5.55 16.18 18.08
C ALA A 122 -6.04 14.80 18.55
N ALA A 123 -6.57 14.71 19.77
CA ALA A 123 -7.12 13.46 20.29
C ALA A 123 -8.35 13.02 19.48
N CYS A 124 -9.27 13.94 19.18
CA CYS A 124 -10.45 13.66 18.36
C CYS A 124 -10.04 13.10 16.99
N THR A 125 -9.13 13.77 16.27
CA THR A 125 -8.66 13.32 14.95
C THR A 125 -7.99 11.95 15.02
N SER A 126 -7.19 11.70 16.07
CA SER A 126 -6.52 10.40 16.26
C SER A 126 -7.50 9.25 16.54
N SER A 127 -8.60 9.53 17.23
CA SER A 127 -9.67 8.57 17.52
C SER A 127 -10.63 8.36 16.35
N CYS A 128 -10.67 9.30 15.40
CA CYS A 128 -11.55 9.20 14.26
C CYS A 128 -11.17 7.98 13.41
N SER A 129 -12.13 7.09 13.19
CA SER A 129 -11.93 5.85 12.46
C SER A 129 -13.17 5.53 11.63
N THR A 130 -12.97 5.40 10.33
CA THR A 130 -13.89 4.74 9.40
C THR A 130 -13.35 3.34 9.11
N ASP A 131 -14.15 2.49 8.47
CA ASP A 131 -13.67 1.19 8.00
C ASP A 131 -12.48 1.35 7.06
N THR A 132 -12.54 2.30 6.13
CA THR A 132 -11.44 2.58 5.19
C THR A 132 -10.17 2.99 5.92
N LEU A 133 -10.26 3.93 6.86
CA LEU A 133 -9.10 4.35 7.67
C LEU A 133 -8.54 3.19 8.47
N ALA A 134 -9.39 2.35 9.06
CA ALA A 134 -8.95 1.15 9.77
C ALA A 134 -8.21 0.19 8.83
N ARG A 135 -8.72 -0.04 7.60
CA ARG A 135 -8.03 -0.90 6.61
C ARG A 135 -6.68 -0.33 6.21
N VAL A 136 -6.59 0.96 5.89
CA VAL A 136 -5.34 1.64 5.52
C VAL A 136 -4.32 1.62 6.68
N ARG A 137 -4.77 1.90 7.91
CA ARG A 137 -3.91 1.88 9.11
C ARG A 137 -3.30 0.52 9.40
N ARG A 138 -3.92 -0.59 8.98
CA ARG A 138 -3.35 -1.94 9.13
C ARG A 138 -2.06 -2.17 8.33
N CYS A 139 -1.68 -1.24 7.46
CA CYS A 139 -0.41 -1.27 6.74
C CYS A 139 0.74 -0.54 7.47
N THR A 140 0.50 0.07 8.64
CA THR A 140 1.56 0.72 9.44
C THR A 140 2.31 -0.22 10.37
N LYS A 141 1.77 -1.42 10.62
CA LYS A 141 2.43 -2.50 11.36
C LYS A 141 2.42 -3.77 10.51
N LEU A 142 3.59 -4.36 10.32
CA LEU A 142 3.83 -5.53 9.47
C LEU A 142 4.19 -6.78 10.29
N ASP A 143 3.73 -6.87 11.53
CA ASP A 143 3.91 -8.02 12.43
C ASP A 143 3.30 -9.32 11.91
N TRP A 144 2.43 -9.23 10.91
CA TRP A 144 1.82 -10.34 10.18
C TRP A 144 2.64 -10.82 8.97
N LEU A 145 3.68 -10.08 8.59
CA LEU A 145 4.56 -10.43 7.46
C LEU A 145 5.75 -11.24 8.00
N PRO A 146 6.06 -12.42 7.44
CA PRO A 146 7.15 -13.27 7.93
C PRO A 146 8.55 -12.71 7.63
#